data_AF-A0A2V8RWE6-F1
#
_entry.id   AF-A0A2V8RWE6-F1
#
_cell.length_a   1.000
_cell.length_b   1.000
_cell.length_c   1.000
_cell.angle_alpha   90.00
_cell.angle_beta   90.00
_cell.angle_gamma   90.00
#
_symmetry.space_group_name_H-M   'P 1'
#
loop_
_entity.id
_entity.type
_entity.pdbx_description
1 polymer ?
#
loop_
_entity_poly.entity_id
_entity_poly.type
_entity_poly.pdbx_seq_one_letter_code
_entity_poly.pdbx_strand_id
1 'polypeptide(L)'
;MATYEGRKRELSEALTRIQPTIPIDEQLSFALRLDQYITARDEALVSMCALIADTGDAKRETDVRDKLARGRDAFKDTLGNALSSIQTPSLPGLVFHNMVVADEDRFWKSLEKLNLGALRDNLMLRKEILKAYTENLKEKWETMTMENRPLLEAEKLATNQVIAWLDKSTDESANKMQQAKKATVDLGEAIRGVQRDTTEYCADLARKFAEKYMADNEVDRKIAGEIWANLVRELRPGDWLRTKLSTVLIGEFKDLPKHVLEALKIYAVTVNYEYTQRAATYRDNIRKQTDGIFAVFSQTRRDTDAFIKNNGFDVAKKQYQDAIDTLNRWVTDLPTDGLKKDGKDFSDAVIKGLSQHMTAMEQIFNNFIKENEGRFFGPLGPNIQQALAGEREWDDYLSKLLGRGRGVEEKLREWRNDAHQILEIDLENMLQMLKPSLPDQQEEIEQEFQQVIESVRDEVMREARDRIAEVDKIAEELKQIISGDKMLQDFDRNRLLEALRR
;
A
#
# COMPACT_ATOMS: atom_id res chain seq x y z
N MET A 1 51.25 -6.94 26.42
CA MET A 1 50.85 -6.09 27.57
C MET A 1 51.70 -4.84 27.53
N ALA A 2 51.15 -3.68 27.85
CA ALA A 2 51.95 -2.46 28.01
C ALA A 2 52.94 -2.67 29.17
N THR A 3 54.18 -2.20 29.02
CA THR A 3 55.22 -2.25 30.05
C THR A 3 55.55 -0.81 30.43
N TYR A 4 55.12 -0.36 31.60
CA TYR A 4 55.26 1.04 32.06
C TYR A 4 56.65 1.31 32.64
N GLU A 5 57.68 1.02 31.83
CA GLU A 5 59.09 1.06 32.23
C GLU A 5 59.69 2.47 32.22
N GLY A 6 58.99 3.45 31.63
CA GLY A 6 59.46 4.81 31.50
C GLY A 6 59.64 5.48 32.85
N ARG A 7 58.58 5.51 33.67
CA ARG A 7 58.65 6.15 34.99
C ARG A 7 59.54 5.37 35.95
N LYS A 8 59.51 4.04 35.91
CA LYS A 8 60.39 3.17 36.71
C LYS A 8 61.87 3.49 36.50
N ARG A 9 62.28 3.60 35.23
CA ARG A 9 63.66 3.96 34.87
C ARG A 9 64.02 5.36 35.35
N GLU A 10 63.16 6.34 35.06
CA GLU A 10 63.40 7.74 35.44
C GLU A 10 63.60 7.91 36.95
N LEU A 11 62.72 7.31 37.76
CA LEU A 11 62.82 7.37 39.22
C LEU A 11 64.04 6.62 39.75
N SER A 12 64.40 5.48 39.14
CA SER A 12 65.60 4.72 39.52
C SER A 12 66.88 5.52 39.22
N GLU A 13 66.95 6.18 38.08
CA GLU A 13 68.07 7.05 37.71
C GLU A 13 68.15 8.31 38.60
N ALA A 14 67.00 8.89 38.96
CA ALA A 14 66.93 10.03 39.87
C ALA A 14 67.37 9.63 41.29
N LEU A 15 66.94 8.48 41.80
CA LEU A 15 67.38 7.94 43.09
C LEU A 15 68.89 7.66 43.07
N THR A 16 69.42 7.05 42.01
CA THR A 16 70.87 6.77 41.86
C THR A 16 71.71 8.03 41.91
N ARG A 17 71.21 9.15 41.36
CA ARG A 17 71.92 10.44 41.38
C ARG A 17 72.04 11.05 42.79
N ILE A 18 71.04 10.84 43.64
CA ILE A 18 71.05 11.37 45.02
C ILE A 18 71.60 10.39 46.05
N GLN A 19 71.71 9.10 45.72
CA GLN A 19 72.22 8.07 46.64
C GLN A 19 73.50 8.47 47.39
N PRO A 20 74.53 9.06 46.76
CA PRO A 20 75.74 9.45 47.49
C PRO A 20 75.55 10.56 48.53
N THR A 21 74.43 11.29 48.49
CA THR A 21 74.16 12.46 49.33
C THR A 21 73.11 12.21 50.41
N ILE A 22 72.51 11.01 50.44
CA ILE A 22 71.48 10.62 51.42
C ILE A 22 71.94 9.42 52.28
N PRO A 23 71.51 9.34 53.55
CA PRO A 23 71.76 8.20 54.44
C PRO A 23 71.30 6.84 53.87
N ILE A 24 71.98 5.75 54.25
CA ILE A 24 71.72 4.39 53.74
C ILE A 24 70.29 3.92 54.04
N ASP A 25 69.77 4.26 55.22
CA ASP A 25 68.39 3.95 55.62
C ASP A 25 67.35 4.64 54.72
N GLU A 26 67.60 5.88 54.28
CA GLU A 26 66.75 6.56 53.29
C GLU A 26 66.82 5.88 51.92
N GLN A 27 68.02 5.48 51.48
CA GLN A 27 68.21 4.78 50.20
C GLN A 27 67.41 3.48 50.15
N LEU A 28 67.53 2.67 51.21
CA LEU A 28 66.81 1.39 51.32
C LEU A 28 65.30 1.61 51.40
N SER A 29 64.85 2.63 52.15
CA SER A 29 63.42 2.97 52.23
C SER A 29 62.87 3.38 50.86
N PHE A 30 63.53 4.31 50.16
CA PHE A 30 63.10 4.74 48.84
C PHE A 30 63.09 3.59 47.83
N ALA A 31 64.16 2.77 47.76
CA ALA A 31 64.23 1.67 46.82
C ALA A 31 63.08 0.65 47.01
N LEU A 32 62.81 0.26 48.26
CA LEU A 32 61.73 -0.67 48.59
C LEU A 32 60.36 -0.09 48.27
N ARG A 33 60.09 1.16 48.68
CA ARG A 33 58.78 1.80 48.48
C ARG A 33 58.52 2.15 47.01
N LEU A 34 59.57 2.48 46.26
CA LEU A 34 59.49 2.72 44.83
C LEU A 34 59.05 1.46 44.08
N ASP A 35 59.69 0.32 44.37
CA ASP A 35 59.35 -0.95 43.71
C ASP A 35 57.90 -1.35 43.99
N GLN A 36 57.49 -1.29 45.27
CA GLN A 36 56.10 -1.53 45.69
C GLN A 36 55.11 -0.62 44.96
N TYR A 37 55.43 0.67 44.84
CA TYR A 37 54.58 1.62 44.16
C TYR A 37 54.44 1.31 42.68
N ILE A 38 55.55 1.09 41.98
CA ILE A 38 55.56 0.84 40.53
C ILE A 38 54.75 -0.41 40.20
N THR A 39 54.89 -1.49 40.97
CA THR A 39 54.06 -2.68 40.81
C THR A 39 52.57 -2.36 40.95
N ALA A 40 52.17 -1.67 42.03
CA ALA A 40 50.77 -1.33 42.27
C ALA A 40 50.20 -0.37 41.20
N ARG A 41 50.99 0.59 40.74
CA ARG A 41 50.65 1.51 39.65
C ARG A 41 50.38 0.74 38.36
N ASP A 42 51.28 -0.15 37.99
CA ASP A 42 51.19 -0.92 36.75
C ASP A 42 49.96 -1.83 36.77
N GLU A 43 49.70 -2.52 37.89
CA GLU A 43 48.50 -3.33 38.09
C GLU A 43 47.20 -2.53 37.94
N ALA A 44 47.16 -1.30 38.49
CA ALA A 44 46.02 -0.41 38.37
C ALA A 44 45.78 0.01 36.91
N LEU A 45 46.84 0.44 36.21
CA LEU A 45 46.75 0.86 34.81
C LEU A 45 46.35 -0.30 33.89
N VAL A 46 46.95 -1.49 34.04
CA VAL A 46 46.57 -2.69 33.29
C VAL A 46 45.10 -3.05 33.54
N SER A 47 44.66 -3.02 34.81
CA SER A 47 43.28 -3.32 35.17
C SER A 47 42.29 -2.34 34.52
N MET A 48 42.61 -1.04 34.51
CA MET A 48 41.79 -0.03 33.85
C MET A 48 41.70 -0.27 32.34
N CYS A 49 42.81 -0.56 31.67
CA CYS A 49 42.80 -0.89 30.25
C CYS A 49 41.93 -2.12 29.95
N ALA A 50 41.99 -3.16 30.79
CA ALA A 50 41.16 -4.35 30.64
C ALA A 50 39.66 -4.03 30.79
N LEU A 51 39.28 -3.19 31.76
CA LEU A 51 37.89 -2.76 31.95
C LEU A 51 37.37 -1.89 30.80
N ILE A 52 38.24 -1.05 30.22
CA ILE A 52 37.87 -0.22 29.06
C ILE A 52 37.69 -1.07 27.80
N ALA A 53 38.53 -2.09 27.62
CA ALA A 53 38.44 -3.03 26.50
C ALA A 53 37.31 -4.06 26.66
N ASP A 54 36.72 -4.20 27.85
CA ASP A 54 35.65 -5.15 28.11
C ASP A 54 34.44 -4.89 27.21
N THR A 55 33.95 -5.95 26.56
CA THR A 55 32.82 -5.92 25.63
C THR A 55 31.49 -6.30 26.27
N GLY A 56 31.48 -6.65 27.57
CA GLY A 56 30.25 -6.98 28.30
C GLY A 56 29.33 -5.78 28.53
N ASP A 57 28.04 -6.02 28.77
CA ASP A 57 27.05 -4.92 28.87
C ASP A 57 27.04 -4.21 30.23
N ALA A 58 27.77 -4.75 31.22
CA ALA A 58 27.87 -4.14 32.54
C ALA A 58 28.55 -2.77 32.45
N LYS A 59 28.02 -1.80 33.21
CA LYS A 59 28.67 -0.50 33.38
C LYS A 59 30.02 -0.68 34.08
N ARG A 60 31.06 -0.06 33.54
CA ARG A 60 32.44 -0.14 34.05
C ARG A 60 32.94 1.16 34.66
N GLU A 61 32.15 2.24 34.63
CA GLU A 61 32.54 3.54 35.20
C GLU A 61 33.04 3.43 36.65
N THR A 62 32.27 2.79 37.52
CA THR A 62 32.64 2.62 38.94
C THR A 62 33.87 1.73 39.08
N ASP A 63 33.94 0.61 38.37
CA ASP A 63 35.08 -0.30 38.42
C ASP A 63 36.39 0.42 38.02
N VAL A 64 36.35 1.23 36.95
CA VAL A 64 37.51 2.01 36.49
C VAL A 64 37.89 3.07 37.52
N ARG A 65 36.91 3.77 38.12
CA ARG A 65 37.14 4.75 39.19
C ARG A 65 37.77 4.10 40.42
N ASP A 66 37.34 2.90 40.79
CA ASP A 66 37.88 2.17 41.94
C ASP A 66 39.33 1.73 41.69
N LYS A 67 39.66 1.28 40.47
CA LYS A 67 41.05 0.95 40.09
C LYS A 67 41.96 2.17 40.11
N LEU A 68 41.45 3.30 39.62
CA LEU A 68 42.15 4.58 39.68
C LEU A 68 42.40 5.02 41.14
N ALA A 69 41.37 4.93 41.99
CA ALA A 69 41.48 5.27 43.41
C ALA A 69 42.53 4.39 44.12
N ARG A 70 42.52 3.07 43.87
CA ARG A 70 43.53 2.15 44.40
C ARG A 70 44.95 2.49 43.97
N GLY A 71 45.16 2.85 42.71
CA GLY A 71 46.49 3.28 42.22
C GLY A 71 46.98 4.54 42.94
N ARG A 72 46.09 5.53 43.11
CA ARG A 72 46.36 6.78 43.84
C ARG A 72 46.59 6.55 45.34
N ASP A 73 45.86 5.64 45.96
CA ASP A 73 46.00 5.36 47.40
C ASP A 73 47.26 4.53 47.66
N ALA A 74 47.59 3.57 46.78
CA ALA A 74 48.87 2.85 46.82
C ALA A 74 50.06 3.81 46.76
N PHE A 75 49.99 4.87 45.94
CA PHE A 75 50.99 5.94 45.92
C PHE A 75 51.15 6.62 47.29
N LYS A 76 50.05 7.00 47.94
CA LYS A 76 50.09 7.64 49.26
C LYS A 76 50.66 6.72 50.33
N ASP A 77 50.23 5.46 50.32
CA ASP A 77 50.61 4.46 51.32
C ASP A 77 52.08 4.03 51.20
N THR A 78 52.65 4.12 50.00
CA THR A 78 54.04 3.75 49.71
C THR A 78 54.96 4.97 49.71
N LEU A 79 55.05 5.69 48.59
CA LEU A 79 55.98 6.80 48.40
C LEU A 79 55.64 8.00 49.27
N GLY A 80 54.34 8.30 49.48
CA GLY A 80 53.92 9.39 50.37
C GLY A 80 54.32 9.19 51.84
N ASN A 81 54.56 7.94 52.24
CA ASN A 81 55.01 7.56 53.58
C ASN A 81 56.48 7.11 53.63
N ALA A 82 57.25 7.26 52.55
CA ALA A 82 58.60 6.69 52.44
C ALA A 82 59.58 7.24 53.50
N LEU A 83 59.34 8.44 54.01
CA LEU A 83 60.17 9.07 55.05
C LEU A 83 59.54 9.01 56.45
N SER A 84 58.34 8.42 56.60
CA SER A 84 57.60 8.43 57.88
C SER A 84 58.31 7.72 59.03
N SER A 85 59.17 6.75 58.74
CA SER A 85 59.96 6.00 59.74
C SER A 85 61.32 6.62 60.05
N ILE A 86 61.71 7.69 59.36
CA ILE A 86 63.02 8.34 59.51
C ILE A 86 62.85 9.61 60.36
N GLN A 87 63.50 9.64 61.52
CA GLN A 87 63.32 10.73 62.49
C GLN A 87 63.79 12.08 61.99
N THR A 88 64.90 12.12 61.24
CA THR A 88 65.48 13.37 60.71
C THR A 88 65.89 13.17 59.25
N PRO A 89 64.94 13.26 58.30
CA PRO A 89 65.23 13.08 56.89
C PRO A 89 66.23 14.13 56.37
N SER A 90 67.12 13.70 55.49
CA SER A 90 68.10 14.55 54.82
C SER A 90 67.42 15.53 53.88
N LEU A 91 68.03 16.72 53.68
CA LEU A 91 67.48 17.72 52.76
C LEU A 91 67.37 17.20 51.31
N PRO A 92 68.38 16.51 50.73
CA PRO A 92 68.24 15.93 49.39
C PRO A 92 67.14 14.86 49.31
N GLY A 93 66.97 14.04 50.36
CA GLY A 93 65.90 13.05 50.45
C GLY A 93 64.51 13.68 50.48
N LEU A 94 64.31 14.76 51.25
CA LEU A 94 63.06 15.52 51.28
C LEU A 94 62.73 16.16 49.93
N VAL A 95 63.72 16.73 49.26
CA VAL A 95 63.53 17.34 47.92
C VAL A 95 63.10 16.29 46.91
N PHE A 96 63.77 15.13 46.88
CA PHE A 96 63.41 14.03 46.01
C PHE A 96 62.00 13.50 46.30
N HIS A 97 61.68 13.23 47.56
CA HIS A 97 60.36 12.79 47.98
C HIS A 97 59.27 13.76 47.50
N ASN A 98 59.42 15.05 47.79
CA ASN A 98 58.40 16.05 47.44
C ASN A 98 58.22 16.22 45.94
N MET A 99 59.30 16.13 45.16
CA MET A 99 59.26 16.16 43.70
C MET A 99 58.46 14.96 43.15
N VAL A 100 58.81 13.74 43.57
CA VAL A 100 58.11 12.52 43.12
C VAL A 100 56.65 12.56 43.53
N VAL A 101 56.36 13.00 44.76
CA VAL A 101 54.99 13.09 45.27
C VAL A 101 54.16 14.08 44.44
N ALA A 102 54.70 15.25 44.11
CA ALA A 102 54.01 16.24 43.31
C ALA A 102 53.73 15.76 41.87
N ASP A 103 54.70 15.07 41.25
CA ASP A 103 54.56 14.52 39.91
C ASP A 103 53.48 13.43 39.84
N GLU A 104 53.49 12.48 40.78
CA GLU A 104 52.52 11.38 40.80
C GLU A 104 51.10 11.84 41.17
N ASP A 105 50.96 12.77 42.12
CA ASP A 105 49.66 13.37 42.43
C ASP A 105 49.07 14.09 41.20
N ARG A 106 49.90 14.79 40.43
CA ARG A 106 49.49 15.42 39.16
C ARG A 106 49.09 14.36 38.12
N PHE A 107 49.84 13.26 38.01
CA PHE A 107 49.49 12.15 37.11
C PHE A 107 48.11 11.57 37.44
N TRP A 108 47.85 11.15 38.67
CA TRP A 108 46.58 10.53 39.05
C TRP A 108 45.40 11.50 38.96
N LYS A 109 45.56 12.75 39.41
CA LYS A 109 44.50 13.78 39.32
C LYS A 109 44.16 14.13 37.88
N SER A 110 45.15 14.15 36.98
CA SER A 110 44.91 14.44 35.57
C SER A 110 44.25 13.26 34.86
N LEU A 111 44.63 12.02 35.21
CA LEU A 111 43.99 10.81 34.71
C LEU A 111 42.53 10.69 35.16
N GLU A 112 42.21 11.07 36.39
CA GLU A 112 40.84 11.10 36.93
C GLU A 112 39.88 11.96 36.09
N LYS A 113 40.38 13.09 35.57
CA LYS A 113 39.59 14.03 34.76
C LYS A 113 39.19 13.47 33.40
N LEU A 114 39.86 12.43 32.91
CA LEU A 114 39.55 11.83 31.60
C LEU A 114 38.23 11.05 31.60
N ASN A 115 37.77 10.61 32.77
CA ASN A 115 36.52 9.86 32.96
C ASN A 115 36.33 8.69 31.95
N LEU A 116 37.39 7.90 31.76
CA LEU A 116 37.46 6.87 30.71
C LEU A 116 36.39 5.78 30.85
N GLY A 117 35.98 5.47 32.09
CA GLY A 117 34.91 4.51 32.34
C GLY A 117 33.55 5.01 31.82
N ALA A 118 33.20 6.27 32.09
CA ALA A 118 31.97 6.86 31.56
C ALA A 118 32.01 6.98 30.03
N LEU A 119 33.17 7.31 29.45
CA LEU A 119 33.34 7.33 28.00
C LEU A 119 33.03 5.96 27.37
N ARG A 120 33.64 4.89 27.90
CA ARG A 120 33.37 3.52 27.46
C ARG A 120 31.89 3.18 27.58
N ASP A 121 31.29 3.46 28.73
CA ASP A 121 29.88 3.12 28.97
C ASP A 121 28.93 3.89 28.04
N ASN A 122 29.25 5.14 27.69
CA ASN A 122 28.49 5.92 26.71
C ASN A 122 28.56 5.33 25.30
N LEU A 123 29.73 4.86 24.85
CA LEU A 123 29.87 4.18 23.56
C LEU A 123 29.07 2.88 23.53
N MET A 124 29.14 2.08 24.60
CA MET A 124 28.36 0.85 24.71
C MET A 124 26.85 1.13 24.73
N LEU A 125 26.40 2.15 25.46
CA LEU A 125 24.99 2.55 25.48
C LEU A 125 24.48 2.91 24.08
N ARG A 126 25.24 3.68 23.30
CA ARG A 126 24.86 4.04 21.92
C ARG A 126 24.75 2.82 21.01
N LYS A 127 25.66 1.86 21.18
CA LYS A 127 25.64 0.60 20.43
C LYS A 127 24.37 -0.19 20.74
N GLU A 128 23.98 -0.27 22.01
CA GLU A 128 22.75 -0.96 22.42
C GLU A 128 21.49 -0.22 21.97
N ILE A 129 21.46 1.12 22.03
CA ILE A 129 20.37 1.94 21.48
C ILE A 129 20.19 1.66 19.97
N LEU A 130 21.28 1.57 19.21
CA LEU A 130 21.25 1.28 17.78
C LEU A 130 20.71 -0.14 17.47
N LYS A 131 21.12 -1.15 18.24
CA LYS A 131 20.57 -2.51 18.10
C LYS A 131 19.08 -2.56 18.41
N ALA A 132 18.67 -2.01 19.56
CA ALA A 132 17.28 -2.00 19.99
C ALA A 132 16.38 -1.27 18.98
N TYR A 133 16.88 -0.16 18.40
CA TYR A 133 16.14 0.55 17.36
C TYR A 133 16.03 -0.24 16.06
N THR A 134 17.07 -0.99 15.68
CA THR A 134 17.05 -1.89 14.51
C THR A 134 15.99 -2.98 14.68
N GLU A 135 15.93 -3.61 15.85
CA GLU A 135 14.93 -4.63 16.18
C GLU A 135 13.50 -4.04 16.16
N ASN A 136 13.31 -2.85 16.74
CA ASN A 136 12.02 -2.17 16.73
C ASN A 136 11.53 -1.88 15.30
N LEU A 137 12.42 -1.45 14.40
CA LEU A 137 12.07 -1.18 13.00
C LEU A 137 11.69 -2.45 12.25
N LYS A 138 12.37 -3.56 12.54
CA LYS A 138 12.02 -4.86 11.97
C LYS A 138 10.62 -5.28 12.41
N GLU A 139 10.30 -5.17 13.70
CA GLU A 139 8.98 -5.49 14.25
C GLU A 139 7.88 -4.58 13.66
N LYS A 140 8.14 -3.27 13.56
CA LYS A 140 7.23 -2.32 12.90
C LYS A 140 6.97 -2.68 11.44
N TRP A 141 8.01 -3.05 10.70
CA TRP A 141 7.88 -3.47 9.31
C TRP A 141 7.05 -4.75 9.16
N GLU A 142 7.34 -5.76 9.98
CA GLU A 142 6.59 -7.02 10.00
C GLU A 142 5.11 -6.77 10.34
N THR A 143 4.84 -5.91 11.33
CA THR A 143 3.47 -5.52 11.70
C THR A 143 2.75 -4.81 10.55
N MET A 144 3.36 -3.79 9.95
CA MET A 144 2.77 -3.05 8.83
C MET A 144 2.47 -3.96 7.63
N THR A 145 3.39 -4.86 7.27
CA THR A 145 3.17 -5.79 6.15
C THR A 145 2.14 -6.86 6.47
N MET A 146 2.06 -7.33 7.72
CA MET A 146 1.04 -8.27 8.17
C MET A 146 -0.36 -7.64 8.16
N GLU A 147 -0.50 -6.40 8.64
CA GLU A 147 -1.76 -5.65 8.63
C GLU A 147 -2.19 -5.24 7.22
N ASN A 148 -1.24 -4.97 6.34
CA ASN A 148 -1.53 -4.57 4.96
C ASN A 148 -2.03 -5.72 4.09
N ARG A 149 -1.53 -6.94 4.32
CA ARG A 149 -1.89 -8.13 3.54
C ARG A 149 -3.41 -8.38 3.44
N PRO A 150 -4.19 -8.43 4.53
CA PRO A 150 -5.62 -8.65 4.44
C PRO A 150 -6.36 -7.51 3.71
N LEU A 151 -5.84 -6.27 3.77
CA LEU A 151 -6.43 -5.15 3.02
C LEU A 151 -6.20 -5.33 1.51
N LEU A 152 -4.99 -5.71 1.09
CA LEU A 152 -4.69 -6.02 -0.31
C LEU A 152 -5.52 -7.21 -0.82
N GLU A 153 -5.70 -8.25 0.00
CA GLU A 153 -6.55 -9.39 -0.34
C GLU A 153 -8.02 -8.99 -0.47
N ALA A 154 -8.52 -8.13 0.42
CA ALA A 154 -9.88 -7.61 0.36
C ALA A 154 -10.12 -6.72 -0.88
N GLU A 155 -9.13 -5.91 -1.27
CA GLU A 155 -9.16 -5.13 -2.53
C GLU A 155 -9.25 -6.02 -3.76
N LYS A 156 -8.41 -7.07 -3.83
CA LYS A 156 -8.43 -8.05 -4.91
C LYS A 156 -9.77 -8.78 -4.96
N LEU A 157 -10.27 -9.22 -3.81
CA LEU A 157 -11.55 -9.90 -3.72
C LEU A 157 -12.70 -9.00 -4.18
N ALA A 158 -12.75 -7.74 -3.74
CA ALA A 158 -13.77 -6.79 -4.17
C ALA A 158 -13.73 -6.55 -5.68
N THR A 159 -12.54 -6.42 -6.26
CA THR A 159 -12.35 -6.22 -7.70
C THR A 159 -12.78 -7.45 -8.51
N ASN A 160 -12.35 -8.64 -8.11
CA ASN A 160 -12.76 -9.89 -8.76
C ASN A 160 -14.27 -10.15 -8.64
N GLN A 161 -14.88 -9.78 -7.51
CA GLN A 161 -16.33 -9.83 -7.35
C GLN A 161 -17.02 -8.92 -8.35
N VAL A 162 -16.53 -7.69 -8.56
CA VAL A 162 -17.09 -6.79 -9.59
C VAL A 162 -16.94 -7.39 -10.99
N ILE A 163 -15.78 -7.94 -11.35
CA ILE A 163 -15.54 -8.57 -12.66
C ILE A 163 -16.51 -9.74 -12.88
N ALA A 164 -16.55 -10.71 -11.96
CA ALA A 164 -17.41 -11.89 -12.08
C ALA A 164 -18.90 -11.50 -12.13
N TRP A 165 -19.25 -10.44 -11.42
CA TRP A 165 -20.59 -9.92 -11.36
C TRP A 165 -21.00 -9.21 -12.67
N LEU A 166 -20.11 -8.41 -13.28
CA LEU A 166 -20.32 -7.82 -14.60
C LEU A 166 -20.51 -8.89 -15.67
N ASP A 167 -19.71 -9.96 -15.64
CA ASP A 167 -19.82 -11.09 -16.56
C ASP A 167 -21.20 -11.77 -16.40
N LYS A 168 -21.60 -12.12 -15.17
CA LYS A 168 -22.90 -12.74 -14.87
C LYS A 168 -24.08 -11.88 -15.32
N SER A 169 -24.07 -10.58 -14.99
CA SER A 169 -25.13 -9.65 -15.38
C SER A 169 -25.23 -9.53 -16.89
N THR A 170 -24.09 -9.57 -17.59
CA THR A 170 -24.06 -9.51 -19.05
C THR A 170 -24.70 -10.74 -19.68
N ASP A 171 -24.41 -11.93 -19.16
CA ASP A 171 -24.98 -13.19 -19.62
C ASP A 171 -26.50 -13.28 -19.37
N GLU A 172 -26.96 -12.91 -18.17
CA GLU A 172 -28.39 -12.91 -17.82
C GLU A 172 -29.20 -11.98 -18.73
N SER A 173 -28.69 -10.77 -18.99
CA SER A 173 -29.33 -9.82 -19.90
C SER A 173 -29.27 -10.25 -21.36
N ALA A 174 -28.18 -10.89 -21.81
CA ALA A 174 -28.09 -11.45 -23.15
C ALA A 174 -29.17 -12.53 -23.39
N ASN A 175 -29.40 -13.41 -22.41
CA ASN A 175 -30.45 -14.43 -22.49
C ASN A 175 -31.85 -13.81 -22.62
N LYS A 176 -32.13 -12.72 -21.90
CA LYS A 176 -33.40 -11.99 -22.00
C LYS A 176 -33.57 -11.30 -23.35
N MET A 177 -32.49 -10.75 -23.91
CA MET A 177 -32.52 -10.17 -25.26
C MET A 177 -32.78 -11.23 -26.34
N GLN A 178 -32.22 -12.43 -26.20
CA GLN A 178 -32.54 -13.56 -27.08
C GLN A 178 -34.01 -13.97 -26.99
N GLN A 179 -34.60 -13.96 -25.79
CA GLN A 179 -36.04 -14.21 -25.61
C GLN A 179 -36.89 -13.14 -26.31
N ALA A 180 -36.50 -11.86 -26.26
CA ALA A 180 -37.17 -10.80 -27.00
C ALA A 180 -37.08 -11.00 -28.51
N LYS A 181 -35.90 -11.35 -29.04
CA LYS A 181 -35.73 -11.68 -30.47
C LYS A 181 -36.64 -12.83 -30.90
N LYS A 182 -36.74 -13.88 -30.07
CA LYS A 182 -37.65 -15.00 -30.34
C LYS A 182 -39.12 -14.56 -30.35
N ALA A 183 -39.56 -13.80 -29.35
CA ALA A 183 -40.93 -13.29 -29.29
C ALA A 183 -41.29 -12.40 -30.50
N THR A 184 -40.30 -11.70 -31.08
CA THR A 184 -40.47 -10.91 -32.31
C THR A 184 -40.78 -11.81 -33.51
N VAL A 185 -40.06 -12.94 -33.63
CA VAL A 185 -40.30 -13.94 -34.68
C VAL A 185 -41.68 -14.57 -34.51
N ASP A 186 -42.02 -14.99 -33.29
CA ASP A 186 -43.30 -15.62 -32.95
C ASP A 186 -44.47 -14.66 -33.27
N LEU A 187 -44.35 -13.37 -32.93
CA LEU A 187 -45.31 -12.33 -33.29
C LEU A 187 -45.45 -12.17 -34.82
N GLY A 188 -44.34 -12.18 -35.56
CA GLY A 188 -44.37 -12.08 -37.01
C GLY A 188 -45.04 -13.28 -37.69
N GLU A 189 -44.88 -14.47 -37.14
CA GLU A 189 -45.62 -15.65 -37.59
C GLU A 189 -47.11 -15.53 -37.29
N ALA A 190 -47.49 -15.02 -36.12
CA ALA A 190 -48.88 -14.79 -35.75
C ALA A 190 -49.55 -13.73 -36.66
N ILE A 191 -48.86 -12.63 -36.97
CA ILE A 191 -49.36 -11.59 -37.90
C ILE A 191 -49.54 -12.15 -39.31
N ARG A 192 -48.60 -12.97 -39.81
CA ARG A 192 -48.77 -13.69 -41.10
C ARG A 192 -49.96 -14.66 -41.06
N GLY A 193 -50.21 -15.28 -39.91
CA GLY A 193 -51.41 -16.09 -39.68
C GLY A 193 -52.69 -15.26 -39.83
N VAL A 194 -52.75 -14.09 -39.19
CA VAL A 194 -53.88 -13.15 -39.34
C VAL A 194 -54.05 -12.72 -40.80
N GLN A 195 -52.97 -12.41 -41.51
CA GLN A 195 -53.03 -12.06 -42.93
C GLN A 195 -53.63 -13.18 -43.78
N ARG A 196 -53.22 -14.44 -43.52
CA ARG A 196 -53.77 -15.62 -44.21
C ARG A 196 -55.26 -15.79 -43.89
N ASP A 197 -55.64 -15.78 -42.62
CA ASP A 197 -57.03 -15.88 -42.18
C ASP A 197 -57.89 -14.77 -42.81
N THR A 198 -57.35 -13.55 -42.91
CA THR A 198 -58.03 -12.41 -43.53
C THR A 198 -58.21 -12.63 -45.03
N THR A 199 -57.19 -13.13 -45.70
CA THR A 199 -57.25 -13.44 -47.14
C THR A 199 -58.28 -14.55 -47.41
N GLU A 200 -58.30 -15.59 -46.60
CA GLU A 200 -59.28 -16.68 -46.69
C GLU A 200 -60.71 -16.19 -46.39
N TYR A 201 -60.87 -15.34 -45.37
CA TYR A 201 -62.15 -14.72 -45.03
C TYR A 201 -62.69 -13.86 -46.19
N CYS A 202 -61.84 -13.02 -46.78
CA CYS A 202 -62.19 -12.23 -47.95
C CYS A 202 -62.52 -13.09 -49.17
N ALA A 203 -61.78 -14.17 -49.41
CA ALA A 203 -62.05 -15.12 -50.48
C ALA A 203 -63.38 -15.86 -50.28
N ASP A 204 -63.72 -16.24 -49.05
CA ASP A 204 -65.02 -16.84 -48.71
C ASP A 204 -66.18 -15.85 -48.88
N LEU A 205 -65.99 -14.59 -48.49
CA LEU A 205 -66.93 -13.49 -48.74
C LEU A 205 -67.20 -13.32 -50.24
N ALA A 206 -66.13 -13.27 -51.04
CA ALA A 206 -66.23 -13.15 -52.49
C ALA A 206 -66.94 -14.37 -53.11
N ARG A 207 -66.67 -15.58 -52.62
CA ARG A 207 -67.33 -16.82 -53.05
C ARG A 207 -68.83 -16.80 -52.73
N LYS A 208 -69.21 -16.48 -51.48
CA LYS A 208 -70.61 -16.40 -51.04
C LYS A 208 -71.41 -15.40 -51.85
N PHE A 209 -70.79 -14.28 -52.22
CA PHE A 209 -71.42 -13.31 -53.11
C PHE A 209 -71.61 -13.85 -54.53
N ALA A 210 -70.57 -14.48 -55.10
CA ALA A 210 -70.66 -15.09 -56.43
C ALA A 210 -71.72 -16.20 -56.49
N GLU A 211 -71.75 -17.10 -55.51
CA GLU A 211 -72.73 -18.20 -55.43
C GLU A 211 -74.17 -17.71 -55.25
N LYS A 212 -74.39 -16.66 -54.44
CA LYS A 212 -75.73 -16.19 -54.12
C LYS A 212 -76.33 -15.30 -55.21
N TYR A 213 -75.50 -14.61 -56.00
CA TYR A 213 -75.99 -13.52 -56.86
C TYR A 213 -75.41 -13.45 -58.29
N MET A 214 -74.41 -14.27 -58.65
CA MET A 214 -73.95 -14.38 -60.05
C MET A 214 -74.47 -15.64 -60.76
N ALA A 215 -75.34 -16.43 -60.12
CA ALA A 215 -75.89 -17.65 -60.70
C ALA A 215 -77.00 -17.41 -61.74
N ASP A 216 -77.63 -16.23 -61.75
CA ASP A 216 -78.61 -15.82 -62.77
C ASP A 216 -78.08 -14.62 -63.56
N ASN A 217 -78.00 -14.78 -64.89
CA ASN A 217 -77.31 -13.91 -65.86
C ASN A 217 -77.88 -12.47 -66.02
N GLU A 218 -78.68 -11.96 -65.08
CA GLU A 218 -79.47 -10.74 -65.27
C GLU A 218 -79.37 -9.73 -64.10
N VAL A 219 -78.33 -9.81 -63.27
CA VAL A 219 -78.12 -8.81 -62.20
C VAL A 219 -77.33 -7.62 -62.75
N ASP A 220 -78.01 -6.45 -62.80
CA ASP A 220 -77.43 -5.16 -63.16
C ASP A 220 -76.24 -4.81 -62.22
N ARG A 221 -75.13 -4.31 -62.77
CA ARG A 221 -73.89 -4.00 -62.02
C ARG A 221 -74.14 -3.10 -60.81
N LYS A 222 -75.16 -2.24 -60.89
CA LYS A 222 -75.54 -1.32 -59.80
C LYS A 222 -76.19 -2.04 -58.62
N ILE A 223 -77.03 -3.05 -58.87
CA ILE A 223 -77.68 -3.87 -57.84
C ILE A 223 -76.65 -4.79 -57.19
N ALA A 224 -75.73 -5.35 -57.98
CA ALA A 224 -74.60 -6.12 -57.46
C ALA A 224 -73.73 -5.29 -56.49
N GLY A 225 -73.48 -4.01 -56.80
CA GLY A 225 -72.77 -3.08 -55.91
C GLY A 225 -73.48 -2.81 -54.59
N GLU A 226 -74.80 -2.55 -54.59
CA GLU A 226 -75.58 -2.32 -53.37
C GLU A 226 -75.70 -3.59 -52.49
N ILE A 227 -75.84 -4.76 -53.11
CA ILE A 227 -75.87 -6.04 -52.40
C ILE A 227 -74.51 -6.34 -51.78
N TRP A 228 -73.42 -6.08 -52.50
CA TRP A 228 -72.06 -6.20 -51.98
C TRP A 228 -71.85 -5.27 -50.79
N ALA A 229 -72.22 -3.99 -50.92
CA ALA A 229 -72.12 -3.02 -49.82
C ALA A 229 -72.91 -3.44 -48.57
N ASN A 230 -74.11 -4.01 -48.73
CA ASN A 230 -74.88 -4.54 -47.60
C ASN A 230 -74.25 -5.78 -46.98
N LEU A 231 -73.70 -6.69 -47.79
CA LEU A 231 -73.00 -7.89 -47.31
C LEU A 231 -71.75 -7.51 -46.48
N VAL A 232 -71.01 -6.49 -46.93
CA VAL A 232 -69.88 -5.90 -46.20
C VAL A 232 -70.33 -5.30 -44.87
N ARG A 233 -71.41 -4.51 -44.86
CA ARG A 233 -71.97 -3.92 -43.63
C ARG A 233 -72.48 -4.96 -42.64
N GLU A 234 -73.06 -6.06 -43.12
CA GLU A 234 -73.54 -7.15 -42.26
C GLU A 234 -72.39 -7.96 -41.66
N LEU A 235 -71.38 -8.27 -42.46
CA LEU A 235 -70.26 -9.14 -42.07
C LEU A 235 -69.12 -8.40 -41.35
N ARG A 236 -69.13 -7.07 -41.37
CA ARG A 236 -68.22 -6.17 -40.64
C ARG A 236 -66.75 -6.65 -40.62
N PRO A 237 -66.12 -6.77 -41.80
CA PRO A 237 -64.76 -7.27 -41.94
C PRO A 237 -63.75 -6.52 -41.05
N GLY A 238 -63.91 -5.20 -40.89
CA GLY A 238 -63.08 -4.40 -39.99
C GLY A 238 -63.16 -4.80 -38.52
N ASP A 239 -64.36 -5.10 -37.98
CA ASP A 239 -64.55 -5.53 -36.59
C ASP A 239 -63.93 -6.93 -36.36
N TRP A 240 -64.05 -7.82 -37.34
CA TRP A 240 -63.43 -9.14 -37.29
C TRP A 240 -61.90 -9.05 -37.30
N LEU A 241 -61.30 -8.27 -38.22
CA LEU A 241 -59.86 -8.08 -38.27
C LEU A 241 -59.35 -7.42 -36.98
N ARG A 242 -60.06 -6.40 -36.48
CA ARG A 242 -59.74 -5.77 -35.20
C ARG A 242 -59.71 -6.78 -34.05
N THR A 243 -60.68 -7.71 -34.00
CA THR A 243 -60.75 -8.74 -32.95
C THR A 243 -59.58 -9.73 -33.07
N LYS A 244 -59.22 -10.14 -34.31
CA LYS A 244 -58.09 -11.04 -34.55
C LYS A 244 -56.75 -10.38 -34.24
N LEU A 245 -56.54 -9.15 -34.71
CA LEU A 245 -55.34 -8.37 -34.43
C LEU A 245 -55.20 -8.07 -32.94
N SER A 246 -56.28 -7.64 -32.27
CA SER A 246 -56.22 -7.40 -30.83
C SER A 246 -55.90 -8.67 -30.05
N THR A 247 -56.40 -9.85 -30.43
CA THR A 247 -56.05 -11.11 -29.76
C THR A 247 -54.55 -11.41 -29.89
N VAL A 248 -53.99 -11.27 -31.10
CA VAL A 248 -52.56 -11.49 -31.36
C VAL A 248 -51.69 -10.45 -30.65
N LEU A 249 -52.08 -9.18 -30.68
CA LEU A 249 -51.31 -8.10 -30.06
C LEU A 249 -51.39 -8.10 -28.52
N ILE A 250 -52.56 -8.44 -27.96
CA ILE A 250 -52.70 -8.56 -26.50
C ILE A 250 -51.89 -9.75 -25.96
N GLY A 251 -51.78 -10.84 -26.73
CA GLY A 251 -50.98 -12.01 -26.38
C GLY A 251 -49.49 -11.80 -26.62
N GLU A 252 -49.10 -11.76 -27.89
CA GLU A 252 -47.69 -11.86 -28.32
C GLU A 252 -46.94 -10.52 -28.22
N PHE A 253 -47.60 -9.40 -28.56
CA PHE A 253 -46.93 -8.08 -28.51
C PHE A 253 -46.74 -7.59 -27.07
N LYS A 254 -47.63 -7.91 -26.13
CA LYS A 254 -47.53 -7.44 -24.75
C LYS A 254 -46.29 -7.96 -24.01
N ASP A 255 -45.82 -9.16 -24.35
CA ASP A 255 -44.65 -9.76 -23.71
C ASP A 255 -43.32 -9.31 -24.34
N LEU A 256 -43.34 -8.82 -25.59
CA LEU A 256 -42.14 -8.43 -26.31
C LEU A 256 -41.41 -7.23 -25.67
N PRO A 257 -42.03 -6.04 -25.47
CA PRO A 257 -41.38 -4.93 -24.78
C PRO A 257 -41.02 -5.28 -23.34
N LYS A 258 -41.78 -6.16 -22.68
CA LYS A 258 -41.49 -6.61 -21.33
C LYS A 258 -40.15 -7.35 -21.26
N HIS A 259 -39.82 -8.23 -22.21
CA HIS A 259 -38.54 -8.94 -22.23
C HIS A 259 -37.35 -8.00 -22.47
N VAL A 260 -37.48 -7.04 -23.39
CA VAL A 260 -36.46 -6.01 -23.65
C VAL A 260 -36.22 -5.17 -22.38
N LEU A 261 -37.31 -4.74 -21.74
CA LEU A 261 -37.25 -3.92 -20.54
C LEU A 261 -36.69 -4.70 -19.33
N GLU A 262 -37.07 -5.97 -19.17
CA GLU A 262 -36.53 -6.85 -18.13
C GLU A 262 -35.03 -7.07 -18.31
N ALA A 263 -34.55 -7.28 -19.55
CA ALA A 263 -33.12 -7.45 -19.82
C ALA A 263 -32.29 -6.27 -19.27
N LEU A 264 -32.77 -5.05 -19.51
CA LEU A 264 -32.10 -3.83 -19.06
C LEU A 264 -32.34 -3.51 -17.58
N LYS A 265 -33.51 -3.83 -17.03
CA LYS A 265 -33.81 -3.62 -15.60
C LYS A 265 -33.05 -4.58 -14.70
N ILE A 266 -32.94 -5.86 -15.08
CA ILE A 266 -32.10 -6.83 -14.37
C ILE A 266 -30.67 -6.33 -14.38
N TYR A 267 -30.18 -5.85 -15.52
CA TYR A 267 -28.87 -5.22 -15.57
C TYR A 267 -28.80 -4.00 -14.64
N ALA A 268 -29.73 -3.05 -14.74
CA ALA A 268 -29.67 -1.78 -14.02
C ALA A 268 -29.71 -1.89 -12.50
N VAL A 269 -30.68 -2.65 -11.98
CA VAL A 269 -30.85 -2.83 -10.53
C VAL A 269 -29.64 -3.54 -9.95
N THR A 270 -29.22 -4.59 -10.64
CA THR A 270 -28.19 -5.48 -10.12
C THR A 270 -26.82 -4.83 -10.22
N VAL A 271 -26.51 -4.11 -11.31
CA VAL A 271 -25.24 -3.37 -11.39
C VAL A 271 -25.19 -2.23 -10.39
N ASN A 272 -26.20 -1.38 -10.35
CA ASN A 272 -26.10 -0.14 -9.58
C ASN A 272 -25.87 -0.41 -8.08
N TYR A 273 -26.61 -1.35 -7.50
CA TYR A 273 -26.49 -1.66 -6.08
C TYR A 273 -25.17 -2.38 -5.74
N GLU A 274 -24.85 -3.47 -6.44
CA GLU A 274 -23.68 -4.28 -6.11
C GLU A 274 -22.38 -3.57 -6.48
N TYR A 275 -22.30 -2.90 -7.64
CA TYR A 275 -21.13 -2.12 -8.03
C TYR A 275 -20.83 -1.03 -6.99
N THR A 276 -21.84 -0.23 -6.64
CA THR A 276 -21.65 0.90 -5.72
C THR A 276 -21.18 0.43 -4.34
N GLN A 277 -21.72 -0.68 -3.82
CA GLN A 277 -21.27 -1.23 -2.54
C GLN A 277 -19.84 -1.77 -2.59
N ARG A 278 -19.46 -2.48 -3.65
CA ARG A 278 -18.11 -3.04 -3.79
C ARG A 278 -17.08 -1.94 -4.02
N ALA A 279 -17.41 -0.93 -4.83
CA ALA A 279 -16.59 0.25 -5.03
C ALA A 279 -16.44 1.08 -3.74
N ALA A 280 -17.49 1.19 -2.92
CA ALA A 280 -17.40 1.81 -1.60
C ALA A 280 -16.47 1.01 -0.65
N THR A 281 -16.63 -0.31 -0.61
CA THR A 281 -15.77 -1.20 0.19
C THR A 281 -14.30 -1.09 -0.23
N TYR A 282 -14.03 -1.05 -1.53
CA TYR A 282 -12.69 -0.83 -2.06
C TYR A 282 -12.11 0.52 -1.59
N ARG A 283 -12.87 1.61 -1.76
CA ARG A 283 -12.44 2.96 -1.34
C ARG A 283 -12.17 3.04 0.17
N ASP A 284 -12.97 2.36 0.99
CA ASP A 284 -12.76 2.28 2.43
C ASP A 284 -11.48 1.52 2.78
N ASN A 285 -11.12 0.46 2.04
CA ASN A 285 -9.86 -0.27 2.23
C ASN A 285 -8.65 0.59 1.84
N ILE A 286 -8.72 1.29 0.70
CA ILE A 286 -7.68 2.24 0.28
C ILE A 286 -7.48 3.33 1.33
N ARG A 287 -8.58 3.84 1.91
CA ARG A 287 -8.51 4.82 2.99
C ARG A 287 -7.84 4.25 4.24
N LYS A 288 -8.20 3.03 4.67
CA LYS A 288 -7.55 2.37 5.81
C LYS A 288 -6.06 2.15 5.60
N GLN A 289 -5.63 1.77 4.40
CA GLN A 289 -4.20 1.66 4.07
C GLN A 289 -3.51 3.03 4.11
N THR A 290 -4.11 4.04 3.50
CA THR A 290 -3.55 5.39 3.38
C THR A 290 -3.45 6.10 4.73
N ASP A 291 -4.56 6.17 5.47
CA ASP A 291 -4.66 6.92 6.73
C ASP A 291 -4.07 6.14 7.92
N GLY A 292 -3.95 4.81 7.80
CA GLY A 292 -3.41 3.93 8.84
C GLY A 292 -1.96 3.54 8.56
N ILE A 293 -1.79 2.52 7.71
CA ILE A 293 -0.49 1.85 7.50
C ILE A 293 0.53 2.81 6.91
N PHE A 294 0.15 3.60 5.90
CA PHE A 294 1.10 4.48 5.22
C PHE A 294 1.44 5.70 6.05
N ALA A 295 0.48 6.22 6.83
CA ALA A 295 0.77 7.26 7.83
C ALA A 295 1.80 6.78 8.87
N VAL A 296 1.66 5.55 9.39
CA VAL A 296 2.63 4.95 10.31
C VAL A 296 3.99 4.73 9.63
N PHE A 297 3.99 4.30 8.37
CA PHE A 297 5.21 4.12 7.58
C PHE A 297 5.97 5.44 7.37
N SER A 298 5.31 6.49 6.89
CA SER A 298 5.91 7.83 6.69
C SER A 298 6.38 8.43 8.02
N GLN A 299 5.63 8.25 9.11
CA GLN A 299 6.10 8.65 10.45
C GLN A 299 7.36 7.89 10.85
N THR A 300 7.39 6.58 10.66
CA THR A 300 8.54 5.73 10.98
C THR A 300 9.77 6.19 10.20
N ARG A 301 9.64 6.52 8.91
CA ARG A 301 10.74 7.09 8.11
C ARG A 301 11.31 8.37 8.73
N ARG A 302 10.45 9.32 9.11
CA ARG A 302 10.86 10.58 9.78
C ARG A 302 11.55 10.32 11.12
N ASP A 303 11.01 9.41 11.93
CA ASP A 303 11.60 9.02 13.22
C ASP A 303 12.98 8.40 13.01
N THR A 304 13.13 7.62 11.95
CA THR A 304 14.38 6.93 11.60
C THR A 304 15.46 7.91 11.15
N ASP A 305 15.10 8.90 10.32
CA ASP A 305 16.01 9.97 9.93
C ASP A 305 16.45 10.80 11.16
N ALA A 306 15.51 11.14 12.04
CA ALA A 306 15.80 11.84 13.29
C ALA A 306 16.71 11.00 14.22
N PHE A 307 16.47 9.69 14.27
CA PHE A 307 17.29 8.76 15.03
C PHE A 307 18.73 8.73 14.52
N ILE A 308 18.96 8.58 13.21
CA ILE A 308 20.31 8.62 12.64
C ILE A 308 20.99 9.95 12.96
N LYS A 309 20.28 11.07 12.84
CA LYS A 309 20.89 12.39 13.10
C LYS A 309 21.38 12.54 14.54
N ASN A 310 20.66 11.97 15.51
CA ASN A 310 20.93 12.16 16.93
C ASN A 310 21.76 11.02 17.56
N ASN A 311 21.67 9.81 17.02
CA ASN A 311 22.26 8.59 17.56
C ASN A 311 23.13 7.84 16.55
N GLY A 312 23.28 8.37 15.34
CA GLY A 312 24.07 7.75 14.28
C GLY A 312 25.55 7.66 14.62
N PHE A 313 26.24 6.86 13.81
CA PHE A 313 27.66 6.54 13.99
C PHE A 313 28.55 7.80 14.08
N ASP A 314 28.22 8.87 13.36
CA ASP A 314 28.98 10.13 13.39
C ASP A 314 29.06 10.76 14.78
N VAL A 315 28.00 10.64 15.59
CA VAL A 315 27.98 11.18 16.95
C VAL A 315 28.93 10.40 17.84
N ALA A 316 28.90 9.07 17.77
CA ALA A 316 29.82 8.20 18.50
C ALA A 316 31.27 8.40 18.04
N LYS A 317 31.49 8.53 16.72
CA LYS A 317 32.80 8.80 16.13
C LYS A 317 33.38 10.12 16.61
N LYS A 318 32.56 11.16 16.72
CA LYS A 318 32.98 12.44 17.31
C LYS A 318 33.41 12.29 18.76
N GLN A 319 32.59 11.62 19.59
CA GLN A 319 32.93 11.36 21.00
C GLN A 319 34.23 10.56 21.15
N TYR A 320 34.45 9.57 20.29
CA TYR A 320 35.69 8.80 20.24
C TYR A 320 36.90 9.66 19.84
N GLN A 321 36.76 10.54 18.84
CA GLN A 321 37.83 11.44 18.43
C GLN A 321 38.17 12.47 19.53
N ASP A 322 37.15 13.08 20.15
CA ASP A 322 37.33 14.02 21.26
C ASP A 322 38.08 13.35 22.43
N ALA A 323 37.84 12.05 22.66
CA ALA A 323 38.55 11.28 23.67
C ALA A 323 40.01 11.01 23.30
N ILE A 324 40.31 10.66 22.05
CA ILE A 324 41.69 10.51 21.56
C ILE A 324 42.46 11.83 21.73
N ASP A 325 41.86 12.94 21.32
CA ASP A 325 42.50 14.26 21.40
C ASP A 325 42.76 14.65 22.87
N THR A 326 41.82 14.33 23.76
CA THR A 326 41.96 14.58 25.20
C THR A 326 43.06 13.71 25.81
N LEU A 327 43.14 12.43 25.44
CA LEU A 327 44.21 11.51 25.88
C LEU A 327 45.58 11.98 25.40
N ASN A 328 45.72 12.35 24.12
CA ASN A 328 46.98 12.86 23.58
C ASN A 328 47.44 14.16 24.27
N ARG A 329 46.50 15.06 24.55
CA ARG A 329 46.77 16.28 25.33
C ARG A 329 47.21 15.94 26.75
N TRP A 330 46.50 15.05 27.42
CA TRP A 330 46.86 14.58 28.76
C TRP A 330 48.28 14.05 28.82
N VAL A 331 48.68 13.19 27.88
CA VAL A 331 50.06 12.68 27.79
C VAL A 331 51.06 13.83 27.64
N THR A 332 50.78 14.81 26.81
CA THR A 332 51.67 15.96 26.57
C THR A 332 51.85 16.83 27.82
N ASP A 333 50.80 16.96 28.63
CA ASP A 333 50.77 17.80 29.84
C ASP A 333 51.44 17.14 31.07
N LEU A 334 51.90 15.88 30.94
CA LEU A 334 52.61 15.19 32.03
C LEU A 334 53.98 15.83 32.31
N PRO A 335 54.40 15.92 33.58
CA PRO A 335 55.52 16.78 33.98
C PRO A 335 56.90 16.25 33.58
N THR A 336 57.08 14.94 33.41
CA THR A 336 58.37 14.31 33.15
C THR A 336 58.34 13.36 31.96
N ASP A 337 59.50 13.07 31.37
CA ASP A 337 59.58 12.22 30.17
C ASP A 337 59.24 10.76 30.48
N GLY A 338 59.56 10.26 31.67
CA GLY A 338 59.15 8.95 32.16
C GLY A 338 57.63 8.84 32.29
N LEU A 339 56.97 9.85 32.86
CA LEU A 339 55.50 9.88 32.93
C LEU A 339 54.87 10.01 31.55
N LYS A 340 55.42 10.85 30.65
CA LYS A 340 54.95 10.97 29.26
C LYS A 340 55.03 9.63 28.52
N LYS A 341 56.11 8.87 28.71
CA LYS A 341 56.28 7.56 28.08
C LYS A 341 55.22 6.57 28.56
N ASP A 342 55.04 6.41 29.87
CA ASP A 342 54.04 5.48 30.40
C ASP A 342 52.61 5.94 30.10
N GLY A 343 52.37 7.25 30.15
CA GLY A 343 51.10 7.85 29.77
C GLY A 343 50.77 7.55 28.31
N LYS A 344 51.77 7.59 27.41
CA LYS A 344 51.60 7.18 26.02
C LYS A 344 51.25 5.70 25.90
N ASP A 345 51.98 4.81 26.58
CA ASP A 345 51.72 3.37 26.55
C ASP A 345 50.30 3.04 27.08
N PHE A 346 49.85 3.76 28.13
CA PHE A 346 48.49 3.66 28.64
C PHE A 346 47.46 4.20 27.65
N SER A 347 47.69 5.39 27.09
CA SER A 347 46.82 6.01 26.09
C SER A 347 46.63 5.11 24.88
N ASP A 348 47.70 4.56 24.32
CA ASP A 348 47.65 3.65 23.17
C ASP A 348 46.83 2.39 23.49
N ALA A 349 46.96 1.84 24.70
CA ALA A 349 46.17 0.70 25.14
C ALA A 349 44.67 1.04 25.30
N VAL A 350 44.35 2.21 25.86
CA VAL A 350 42.97 2.71 25.98
C VAL A 350 42.35 2.96 24.62
N ILE A 351 43.05 3.65 23.72
CA ILE A 351 42.61 3.92 22.35
C ILE A 351 42.33 2.61 21.62
N LYS A 352 43.20 1.61 21.78
CA LYS A 352 42.98 0.27 21.23
C LYS A 352 41.73 -0.42 21.79
N GLY A 353 41.44 -0.27 23.09
CA GLY A 353 40.21 -0.81 23.68
C GLY A 353 38.96 -0.12 23.15
N LEU A 354 38.98 1.21 23.09
CA LEU A 354 37.86 2.01 22.57
C LEU A 354 37.62 1.78 21.07
N SER A 355 38.67 1.56 20.28
CA SER A 355 38.56 1.33 18.84
C SER A 355 37.81 0.03 18.52
N GLN A 356 37.94 -1.00 19.36
CA GLN A 356 37.17 -2.24 19.21
C GLN A 356 35.66 -1.99 19.32
N HIS A 357 35.24 -1.16 20.29
CA HIS A 357 33.84 -0.77 20.45
C HIS A 357 33.33 0.03 19.26
N MET A 358 34.17 0.96 18.76
CA MET A 358 33.85 1.75 17.58
C MET A 358 33.70 0.91 16.31
N THR A 359 34.61 -0.03 16.05
CA THR A 359 34.52 -0.94 14.90
C THR A 359 33.26 -1.81 14.99
N ALA A 360 32.92 -2.32 16.17
CA ALA A 360 31.70 -3.09 16.35
C ALA A 360 30.44 -2.24 16.09
N MET A 361 30.43 -1.00 16.57
CA MET A 361 29.32 -0.07 16.31
C MET A 361 29.21 0.29 14.82
N GLU A 362 30.33 0.52 14.14
CA GLU A 362 30.38 0.79 12.70
C GLU A 362 29.76 -0.35 11.89
N GLN A 363 30.13 -1.60 12.21
CA GLN A 363 29.56 -2.78 11.57
C GLN A 363 28.05 -2.87 11.76
N ILE A 364 27.57 -2.67 13.00
CA ILE A 364 26.13 -2.67 13.31
C ILE A 364 25.43 -1.55 12.53
N PHE A 365 26.00 -0.35 12.49
CA PHE A 365 25.43 0.78 11.76
C PHE A 365 25.37 0.56 10.26
N ASN A 366 26.45 0.06 9.65
CA ASN A 366 26.48 -0.22 8.22
C ASN A 366 25.49 -1.32 7.82
N ASN A 367 25.34 -2.36 8.65
CA ASN A 367 24.32 -3.39 8.46
C ASN A 367 22.92 -2.79 8.57
N PHE A 368 22.68 -1.96 9.59
CA PHE A 368 21.43 -1.26 9.79
C PHE A 368 21.03 -0.40 8.57
N ILE A 369 21.95 0.39 8.02
CA ILE A 369 21.71 1.19 6.81
C ILE A 369 21.39 0.27 5.64
N LYS A 370 22.23 -0.73 5.37
CA LYS A 370 22.08 -1.64 4.24
C LYS A 370 20.75 -2.41 4.26
N GLU A 371 20.31 -2.87 5.42
CA GLU A 371 19.07 -3.65 5.57
C GLU A 371 17.81 -2.80 5.40
N ASN A 372 17.91 -1.49 5.65
CA ASN A 372 16.77 -0.57 5.65
C ASN A 372 16.84 0.47 4.52
N GLU A 373 17.88 0.45 3.69
CA GLU A 373 18.01 1.27 2.50
C GLU A 373 16.86 0.97 1.53
N GLY A 374 16.24 2.01 1.00
CA GLY A 374 15.06 1.91 0.16
C GLY A 374 13.77 1.56 0.90
N ARG A 375 13.84 1.19 2.18
CA ARG A 375 12.68 0.95 3.05
C ARG A 375 12.42 2.14 3.95
N PHE A 376 13.35 2.45 4.85
CA PHE A 376 13.22 3.56 5.78
C PHE A 376 14.11 4.75 5.42
N PHE A 377 15.13 4.53 4.58
CA PHE A 377 16.08 5.55 4.14
C PHE A 377 16.08 5.73 2.63
N GLY A 378 16.45 6.94 2.20
CA GLY A 378 16.64 7.26 0.79
C GLY A 378 15.37 7.11 -0.06
N PRO A 379 15.49 7.07 -1.39
CA PRO A 379 14.34 6.84 -2.28
C PRO A 379 13.69 5.48 -2.01
N LEU A 380 12.36 5.41 -2.03
CA LEU A 380 11.65 4.15 -1.85
C LEU A 380 12.02 3.12 -2.92
N GLY A 381 12.40 1.93 -2.47
CA GLY A 381 12.74 0.82 -3.34
C GLY A 381 11.48 0.20 -3.98
N PRO A 382 11.59 -0.33 -5.21
CA PRO A 382 10.46 -0.93 -5.92
C PRO A 382 9.85 -2.13 -5.18
N ASN A 383 10.66 -2.88 -4.43
CA ASN A 383 10.18 -4.01 -3.62
C ASN A 383 9.26 -3.56 -2.48
N ILE A 384 9.47 -2.36 -1.93
CA ILE A 384 8.67 -1.81 -0.84
C ILE A 384 7.34 -1.28 -1.39
N GLN A 385 7.37 -0.63 -2.56
CA GLN A 385 6.17 -0.28 -3.31
C GLN A 385 5.34 -1.53 -3.64
N GLN A 386 5.97 -2.62 -4.11
CA GLN A 386 5.26 -3.86 -4.33
C GLN A 386 4.69 -4.46 -3.03
N ALA A 387 5.46 -4.47 -1.93
CA ALA A 387 5.02 -5.06 -0.67
C ALA A 387 3.85 -4.31 0.00
N LEU A 388 3.81 -2.98 -0.16
CA LEU A 388 2.78 -2.14 0.47
C LEU A 388 1.63 -1.77 -0.49
N ALA A 389 1.91 -1.55 -1.77
CA ALA A 389 0.91 -1.11 -2.75
C ALA A 389 0.49 -2.20 -3.75
N GLY A 390 1.20 -3.32 -3.84
CA GLY A 390 0.88 -4.38 -4.80
C GLY A 390 0.93 -3.94 -6.28
N GLU A 391 1.71 -2.91 -6.59
CA GLU A 391 1.67 -2.12 -7.84
C GLU A 391 1.56 -3.00 -9.10
N ARG A 392 2.45 -3.98 -9.29
CA ARG A 392 2.46 -4.82 -10.50
C ARG A 392 1.23 -5.70 -10.66
N GLU A 393 0.71 -6.22 -9.56
CA GLU A 393 -0.46 -7.10 -9.61
C GLU A 393 -1.70 -6.26 -9.89
N TRP A 394 -1.74 -5.04 -9.35
CA TRP A 394 -2.87 -4.14 -9.53
C TRP A 394 -3.06 -3.67 -10.97
N ASP A 395 -1.98 -3.39 -11.70
CA ASP A 395 -2.08 -2.97 -13.10
C ASP A 395 -2.81 -4.01 -13.97
N ASP A 396 -2.59 -5.31 -13.70
CA ASP A 396 -3.31 -6.40 -14.38
C ASP A 396 -4.79 -6.45 -13.97
N TYR A 397 -5.11 -6.29 -12.69
CA TYR A 397 -6.51 -6.23 -12.22
C TYR A 397 -7.26 -5.04 -12.79
N LEU A 398 -6.65 -3.85 -12.78
CA LEU A 398 -7.25 -2.64 -13.32
C LEU A 398 -7.47 -2.76 -14.82
N SER A 399 -6.48 -3.31 -15.56
CA SER A 399 -6.62 -3.55 -16.99
C SER A 399 -7.77 -4.50 -17.32
N LYS A 400 -7.95 -5.57 -16.55
CA LYS A 400 -9.07 -6.50 -16.67
C LYS A 400 -10.41 -5.83 -16.39
N LEU A 401 -10.49 -5.07 -15.30
CA LEU A 401 -11.69 -4.33 -14.91
C LEU A 401 -12.11 -3.32 -15.99
N LEU A 402 -11.17 -2.51 -16.48
CA LEU A 402 -11.41 -1.53 -17.54
C LEU A 402 -11.81 -2.20 -18.85
N GLY A 403 -11.17 -3.32 -19.20
CA GLY A 403 -11.53 -4.11 -20.37
C GLY A 403 -12.97 -4.62 -20.31
N ARG A 404 -13.41 -5.09 -19.13
CA ARG A 404 -14.80 -5.50 -18.90
C ARG A 404 -15.78 -4.32 -18.93
N GLY A 405 -15.45 -3.19 -18.30
CA GLY A 405 -16.28 -1.99 -18.35
C GLY A 405 -16.53 -1.52 -19.78
N ARG A 406 -15.50 -1.50 -20.64
CA ARG A 406 -15.66 -1.18 -22.07
C ARG A 406 -16.53 -2.21 -22.81
N GLY A 407 -16.36 -3.50 -22.52
CA GLY A 407 -17.20 -4.56 -23.09
C GLY A 407 -18.68 -4.40 -22.70
N VAL A 408 -18.94 -3.95 -21.47
CA VAL A 408 -20.29 -3.63 -21.00
C VAL A 408 -20.89 -2.45 -21.75
N GLU A 409 -20.15 -1.35 -21.93
CA GLU A 409 -20.62 -0.21 -22.72
C GLU A 409 -21.00 -0.62 -24.15
N GLU A 410 -20.18 -1.48 -24.78
CA GLU A 410 -20.45 -2.00 -26.11
C GLU A 410 -21.72 -2.86 -26.14
N LYS A 411 -21.93 -3.72 -25.14
CA LYS A 411 -23.13 -4.55 -25.02
C LYS A 411 -24.39 -3.75 -24.76
N LEU A 412 -24.33 -2.72 -23.92
CA LEU A 412 -25.46 -1.82 -23.69
C LEU A 412 -25.85 -1.09 -24.98
N ARG A 413 -24.87 -0.66 -25.78
CA ARG A 413 -25.14 -0.05 -27.09
C ARG A 413 -25.76 -1.05 -28.07
N GLU A 414 -25.25 -2.29 -28.11
CA GLU A 414 -25.80 -3.37 -28.94
C GLU A 414 -27.27 -3.65 -28.56
N TRP A 415 -27.56 -3.83 -27.28
CA TRP A 415 -28.92 -4.09 -26.79
C TRP A 415 -29.88 -2.93 -27.01
N ARG A 416 -29.39 -1.70 -26.88
CA ARG A 416 -30.17 -0.51 -27.23
C ARG A 416 -30.53 -0.54 -28.72
N ASN A 417 -29.56 -0.78 -29.59
CA ASN A 417 -29.80 -0.85 -31.03
C ASN A 417 -30.75 -2.01 -31.41
N ASP A 418 -30.57 -3.18 -30.80
CA ASP A 418 -31.46 -4.33 -30.97
C ASP A 418 -32.91 -3.97 -30.56
N ALA A 419 -33.09 -3.28 -29.44
CA ALA A 419 -34.39 -2.82 -28.99
C ALA A 419 -35.06 -1.88 -30.01
N HIS A 420 -34.32 -0.91 -30.55
CA HIS A 420 -34.82 -0.02 -31.60
C HIS A 420 -35.20 -0.80 -32.87
N GLN A 421 -34.36 -1.75 -33.31
CA GLN A 421 -34.64 -2.56 -34.50
C GLN A 421 -35.91 -3.40 -34.33
N ILE A 422 -36.02 -4.10 -33.20
CA ILE A 422 -37.17 -4.95 -32.89
C ILE A 422 -38.46 -4.12 -32.77
N LEU A 423 -38.38 -3.00 -32.03
CA LEU A 423 -39.55 -2.25 -31.62
C LEU A 423 -40.05 -1.25 -32.68
N GLU A 424 -39.17 -0.72 -33.55
CA GLU A 424 -39.57 0.20 -34.62
C GLU A 424 -39.63 -0.48 -35.99
N ILE A 425 -38.54 -1.11 -36.42
CA ILE A 425 -38.38 -1.53 -37.81
C ILE A 425 -39.15 -2.82 -38.09
N ASP A 426 -38.95 -3.85 -37.27
CA ASP A 426 -39.55 -5.16 -37.52
C ASP A 426 -41.06 -5.12 -37.34
N LEU A 427 -41.56 -4.46 -36.29
CA LEU A 427 -43.00 -4.27 -36.06
C LEU A 427 -43.68 -3.47 -37.16
N GLU A 428 -43.07 -2.35 -37.59
CA GLU A 428 -43.63 -1.53 -38.66
C GLU A 428 -43.73 -2.33 -39.96
N ASN A 429 -42.68 -3.07 -40.32
CA ASN A 429 -42.69 -3.94 -41.50
C ASN A 429 -43.76 -5.02 -41.40
N MET A 430 -43.87 -5.70 -40.25
CA MET A 430 -44.88 -6.74 -40.03
C MET A 430 -46.31 -6.21 -40.19
N LEU A 431 -46.60 -5.02 -39.65
CA LEU A 431 -47.93 -4.41 -39.75
C LEU A 431 -48.24 -3.93 -41.17
N GLN A 432 -47.22 -3.48 -41.93
CA GLN A 432 -47.40 -3.13 -43.34
C GLN A 432 -47.75 -4.35 -44.23
N MET A 433 -47.35 -5.56 -43.84
CA MET A 433 -47.71 -6.79 -44.55
C MET A 433 -49.19 -7.16 -44.44
N LEU A 434 -49.95 -6.56 -43.51
CA LEU A 434 -51.37 -6.86 -43.32
C LEU A 434 -52.29 -6.32 -44.42
N LYS A 435 -51.78 -5.55 -45.39
CA LYS A 435 -52.59 -5.05 -46.50
C LYS A 435 -53.20 -6.21 -47.30
N PRO A 436 -54.53 -6.39 -47.30
CA PRO A 436 -55.15 -7.42 -48.12
C PRO A 436 -55.03 -7.04 -49.60
N SER A 437 -54.79 -8.03 -50.46
CA SER A 437 -54.86 -7.85 -51.92
C SER A 437 -56.29 -8.17 -52.35
N LEU A 438 -57.12 -7.15 -52.56
CA LEU A 438 -58.51 -7.32 -52.98
C LEU A 438 -58.66 -7.02 -54.49
N PRO A 439 -59.65 -7.64 -55.19
CA PRO A 439 -59.93 -7.34 -56.60
C PRO A 439 -60.40 -5.89 -56.81
N ASP A 440 -60.18 -5.34 -58.03
CA ASP A 440 -60.33 -3.93 -58.49
C ASP A 440 -61.71 -3.23 -58.29
N GLN A 441 -62.61 -3.72 -57.44
CA GLN A 441 -63.94 -3.13 -57.19
C GLN A 441 -64.33 -3.05 -55.71
N GLN A 442 -63.38 -3.06 -54.78
CA GLN A 442 -63.66 -3.19 -53.34
C GLN A 442 -63.05 -2.08 -52.46
N GLU A 443 -63.03 -0.85 -52.98
CA GLU A 443 -62.40 0.32 -52.34
C GLU A 443 -62.93 0.61 -50.92
N GLU A 444 -64.22 0.36 -50.66
CA GLU A 444 -64.87 0.59 -49.36
C GLU A 444 -64.37 -0.38 -48.26
N ILE A 445 -64.11 -1.65 -48.61
CA ILE A 445 -63.57 -2.67 -47.69
C ILE A 445 -62.09 -2.42 -47.41
N GLU A 446 -61.34 -2.06 -48.46
CA GLU A 446 -59.94 -1.68 -48.33
C GLU A 446 -59.77 -0.50 -47.38
N GLN A 447 -60.62 0.52 -47.49
CA GLN A 447 -60.62 1.67 -46.58
C GLN A 447 -60.94 1.27 -45.13
N GLU A 448 -61.93 0.41 -44.88
CA GLU A 448 -62.22 -0.07 -43.52
C GLU A 448 -61.07 -0.87 -42.92
N PHE A 449 -60.48 -1.82 -43.67
CA PHE A 449 -59.31 -2.56 -43.20
C PHE A 449 -58.10 -1.66 -42.97
N GLN A 450 -57.85 -0.72 -43.88
CA GLN A 450 -56.74 0.23 -43.78
C GLN A 450 -56.88 1.10 -42.53
N GLN A 451 -58.08 1.61 -42.22
CA GLN A 451 -58.33 2.37 -41.00
C GLN A 451 -58.09 1.53 -39.72
N VAL A 452 -58.50 0.27 -39.72
CA VAL A 452 -58.25 -0.64 -38.58
C VAL A 452 -56.75 -0.93 -38.44
N ILE A 453 -56.06 -1.22 -39.54
CA ILE A 453 -54.61 -1.47 -39.55
C ILE A 453 -53.85 -0.22 -39.07
N GLU A 454 -54.21 0.97 -39.55
CA GLU A 454 -53.58 2.24 -39.14
C GLU A 454 -53.82 2.54 -37.66
N SER A 455 -55.05 2.38 -37.17
CA SER A 455 -55.37 2.58 -35.75
C SER A 455 -54.58 1.64 -34.84
N VAL A 456 -54.51 0.36 -35.21
CA VAL A 456 -53.76 -0.65 -34.47
C VAL A 456 -52.26 -0.37 -34.53
N ARG A 457 -51.75 0.01 -35.71
CA ARG A 457 -50.35 0.39 -35.88
C ARG A 457 -49.98 1.57 -35.00
N ASP A 458 -50.77 2.64 -35.00
CA ASP A 458 -50.44 3.83 -34.24
C ASP A 458 -50.48 3.57 -32.72
N GLU A 459 -51.38 2.70 -32.24
CA GLU A 459 -51.41 2.27 -30.84
C GLU A 459 -50.16 1.46 -30.46
N VAL A 460 -49.83 0.43 -31.25
CA VAL A 460 -48.67 -0.45 -31.05
C VAL A 460 -47.37 0.36 -31.12
N MET A 461 -47.22 1.22 -32.12
CA MET A 461 -46.02 2.04 -32.32
C MET A 461 -45.86 3.09 -31.23
N ARG A 462 -46.95 3.65 -30.70
CA ARG A 462 -46.90 4.54 -29.53
C ARG A 462 -46.37 3.81 -28.30
N GLU A 463 -46.89 2.62 -28.00
CA GLU A 463 -46.40 1.84 -26.86
C GLU A 463 -44.95 1.40 -27.06
N ALA A 464 -44.57 0.99 -28.28
CA ALA A 464 -43.19 0.67 -28.63
C ALA A 464 -42.24 1.85 -28.38
N ARG A 465 -42.61 3.07 -28.83
CA ARG A 465 -41.82 4.29 -28.61
C ARG A 465 -41.68 4.65 -27.13
N ASP A 466 -42.75 4.55 -26.35
CA ASP A 466 -42.70 4.81 -24.90
C ASP A 466 -41.71 3.85 -24.20
N ARG A 467 -41.68 2.59 -24.65
CA ARG A 467 -40.76 1.57 -24.13
C ARG A 467 -39.32 1.81 -24.58
N ILE A 468 -39.10 2.22 -25.82
CA ILE A 468 -37.79 2.65 -26.32
C ILE A 468 -37.25 3.84 -25.51
N ALA A 469 -38.09 4.82 -25.18
CA ALA A 469 -37.68 5.93 -24.34
C ALA A 469 -37.26 5.46 -22.93
N GLU A 470 -37.96 4.48 -22.36
CA GLU A 470 -37.59 3.86 -21.08
C GLU A 470 -36.26 3.07 -21.19
N VAL A 471 -36.04 2.33 -22.28
CA VAL A 471 -34.79 1.64 -22.62
C VAL A 471 -33.61 2.63 -22.69
N ASP A 472 -33.78 3.71 -23.45
CA ASP A 472 -32.76 4.74 -23.65
C ASP A 472 -32.37 5.40 -22.32
N LYS A 473 -33.37 5.70 -21.48
CA LYS A 473 -33.14 6.25 -20.14
C LYS A 473 -32.31 5.30 -19.27
N ILE A 474 -32.69 4.02 -19.19
CA ILE A 474 -31.98 3.03 -18.37
C ILE A 474 -30.55 2.83 -18.89
N ALA A 475 -30.35 2.75 -20.20
CA ALA A 475 -29.03 2.58 -20.80
C ALA A 475 -28.10 3.77 -20.50
N GLU A 476 -28.62 5.00 -20.52
CA GLU A 476 -27.83 6.19 -20.19
C GLU A 476 -27.49 6.26 -18.69
N GLU A 477 -28.44 5.96 -17.80
CA GLU A 477 -28.19 5.86 -16.35
C GLU A 477 -27.09 4.82 -16.06
N LEU A 478 -27.14 3.67 -16.72
CA LEU A 478 -26.14 2.62 -16.57
C LEU A 478 -24.75 3.01 -17.06
N LYS A 479 -24.69 3.70 -18.20
CA LYS A 479 -23.44 4.21 -18.76
C LYS A 479 -22.76 5.19 -17.80
N GLN A 480 -23.52 5.98 -17.05
CA GLN A 480 -22.95 6.90 -16.05
C GLN A 480 -22.38 6.18 -14.83
N ILE A 481 -22.93 5.01 -14.49
CA ILE A 481 -22.50 4.21 -13.32
C ILE A 481 -21.31 3.32 -13.67
N ILE A 482 -21.29 2.74 -14.88
CA ILE A 482 -20.41 1.62 -15.28
C ILE A 482 -19.57 2.00 -16.48
N SER A 483 -19.12 3.26 -16.56
CA SER A 483 -18.17 3.63 -17.60
C SER A 483 -16.76 3.21 -17.24
N GLY A 484 -15.93 2.97 -18.25
CA GLY A 484 -14.50 2.75 -18.06
C GLY A 484 -13.85 3.89 -17.24
N ASP A 485 -14.28 5.13 -17.48
CA ASP A 485 -13.79 6.31 -16.75
C ASP A 485 -14.25 6.31 -15.28
N LYS A 486 -15.50 5.94 -15.01
CA LYS A 486 -16.02 5.84 -13.65
C LYS A 486 -15.32 4.74 -12.87
N MET A 487 -15.10 3.59 -13.49
CA MET A 487 -14.30 2.50 -12.91
C MET A 487 -12.87 2.93 -12.64
N LEU A 488 -12.23 3.64 -13.57
CA LEU A 488 -10.89 4.17 -13.35
C LEU A 488 -10.85 5.08 -12.13
N GLN A 489 -11.85 5.95 -11.97
CA GLN A 489 -11.95 6.85 -10.82
C GLN A 489 -12.20 6.11 -9.50
N ASP A 490 -13.13 5.16 -9.49
CA ASP A 490 -13.54 4.46 -8.27
C ASP A 490 -12.50 3.46 -7.79
N PHE A 491 -11.67 2.94 -8.71
CA PHE A 491 -10.60 1.99 -8.45
C PHE A 491 -9.19 2.61 -8.54
N ASP A 492 -9.09 3.94 -8.51
CA ASP A 492 -7.82 4.67 -8.60
C ASP A 492 -6.93 4.43 -7.36
N ARG A 493 -5.66 4.07 -7.59
CA ARG A 493 -4.63 3.92 -6.55
C ARG A 493 -3.61 5.07 -6.52
N ASN A 494 -3.74 6.08 -7.36
CA ASN A 494 -2.80 7.20 -7.37
C ASN A 494 -2.68 7.85 -6.00
N ARG A 495 -3.79 8.01 -5.26
CA ARG A 495 -3.78 8.52 -3.88
C ARG A 495 -2.93 7.67 -2.94
N LEU A 496 -3.01 6.35 -3.08
CA LEU A 496 -2.24 5.41 -2.29
C LEU A 496 -0.74 5.50 -2.63
N LEU A 497 -0.40 5.56 -3.92
CA LEU A 497 0.99 5.70 -4.37
C LEU A 497 1.59 7.05 -3.98
N GLU A 498 0.81 8.13 -4.05
CA GLU A 498 1.22 9.45 -3.57
C GLU A 498 1.45 9.45 -2.06
N ALA A 499 0.55 8.85 -1.28
CA ALA A 499 0.70 8.75 0.17
C ALA A 499 1.95 7.94 0.55
N LEU A 500 2.25 6.88 -0.18
CA LEU A 500 3.46 6.08 0.05
C LEU A 500 4.74 6.87 -0.22
N ARG A 501 4.73 7.79 -1.20
CA ARG A 501 5.89 8.59 -1.61
C ARG A 501 6.15 9.81 -0.71
N ARG A 502 5.20 10.19 0.14
CA ARG A 502 5.35 11.26 1.13
C ARG A 502 6.06 10.76 2.38
#